data_AF-A0A2G9CAP2-F1
#
_entry.id   AF-A0A2G9CAP2-F1
#
_cell.length_a   1.000
_cell.length_b   1.000
_cell.length_c   1.000
_cell.angle_alpha   90.00
_cell.angle_beta   90.00
_cell.angle_gamma   90.00
#
_symmetry.space_group_name_H-M   'P 1'
#
loop_
_entity.id
_entity.type
_entity.pdbx_description
1 polymer ?
#
loop_
_entity_poly.entity_id
_entity_poly.type
_entity_poly.pdbx_seq_one_letter_code
_entity_poly.pdbx_strand_id
1 'polypeptide(L)'
;MTTTDAPIATELLPRLRRCTAPLHDEIEALLRLGAPMPLARYGRILRGFHEFLQLWEQRVRHALPESLRPWFDARRRAPFAARDLTALALPDDPAMRAAARASQHRLRLDTPAAALGSLYVLEGSALGGQVLTPMLQARHGLTPEHGTAYFHGFGARTGAMWREFRQLAEAQAGADEADRAAACRAAVQTFQALIETFAPVGHAASDLPTATATSPDTGAAGATAR
;
A
#
# COMPACT_ATOMS: atom_id res chain seq x y z
N MET A 1 -23.76 -39.66 -18.66
CA MET A 1 -24.08 -38.39 -17.98
C MET A 1 -23.54 -38.50 -16.57
N THR A 2 -22.34 -37.95 -16.33
CA THR A 2 -21.70 -37.92 -15.01
C THR A 2 -21.43 -36.46 -14.71
N THR A 3 -22.36 -35.82 -14.03
CA THR A 3 -22.19 -34.45 -13.54
C THR A 3 -21.27 -34.52 -12.33
N THR A 4 -20.01 -34.20 -12.57
CA THR A 4 -19.07 -33.75 -11.54
C THR A 4 -19.58 -32.44 -11.00
N ASP A 5 -20.25 -32.47 -9.84
CA ASP A 5 -20.48 -31.27 -9.04
C ASP A 5 -19.51 -31.33 -7.86
N ALA A 6 -18.25 -30.97 -8.14
CA ALA A 6 -17.32 -30.60 -7.09
C ALA A 6 -17.88 -29.32 -6.41
N PRO A 7 -17.66 -29.08 -5.11
CA PRO A 7 -18.21 -27.91 -4.45
C PRO A 7 -17.53 -26.64 -4.99
N ILE A 8 -18.07 -26.06 -6.07
CA ILE A 8 -17.68 -24.76 -6.60
C ILE A 8 -18.50 -23.71 -5.85
N ALA A 9 -18.09 -23.41 -4.62
CA ALA A 9 -18.38 -22.16 -3.91
C ALA A 9 -17.92 -22.34 -2.46
N THR A 10 -17.12 -21.42 -1.91
CA THR A 10 -17.56 -20.67 -0.72
C THR A 10 -16.69 -19.45 -0.42
N GLU A 11 -15.36 -19.43 -0.51
CA GLU A 11 -14.65 -18.32 0.17
C GLU A 11 -14.27 -17.11 -0.74
N LEU A 12 -14.69 -15.92 -0.32
CA LEU A 12 -14.35 -14.64 -0.96
C LEU A 12 -12.83 -14.38 -0.95
N LEU A 13 -12.17 -14.72 0.15
CA LEU A 13 -10.76 -14.37 0.39
C LEU A 13 -9.75 -15.06 -0.55
N PRO A 14 -9.82 -16.38 -0.81
CA PRO A 14 -8.99 -17.01 -1.85
C PRO A 14 -9.20 -16.39 -3.23
N ARG A 15 -10.43 -15.96 -3.54
CA ARG A 15 -10.75 -15.33 -4.81
C ARG A 15 -10.09 -13.95 -4.94
N LEU A 16 -10.20 -13.11 -3.90
CA LEU A 16 -9.53 -11.82 -3.83
C LEU A 16 -8.02 -11.98 -4.00
N ARG A 17 -7.40 -12.90 -3.26
CA ARG A 17 -5.96 -13.20 -3.38
C ARG A 17 -5.56 -13.52 -4.81
N ARG A 18 -6.32 -14.39 -5.49
CA ARG A 18 -6.04 -14.81 -6.87
C ARG A 18 -6.21 -13.67 -7.87
N CYS A 19 -7.27 -12.87 -7.76
CA CYS A 19 -7.51 -11.79 -8.74
C CYS A 19 -6.56 -10.60 -8.54
N THR A 20 -5.98 -10.41 -7.36
CA THR A 20 -5.06 -9.31 -7.09
C THR A 20 -3.58 -9.69 -7.09
N ALA A 21 -3.23 -10.98 -7.16
CA ALA A 21 -1.83 -11.42 -7.03
C ALA A 21 -0.85 -10.70 -7.97
N PRO A 22 -1.11 -10.54 -9.29
CA PRO A 22 -0.15 -9.86 -10.18
C PRO A 22 0.07 -8.39 -9.79
N LEU A 23 -0.98 -7.72 -9.34
CA LEU A 23 -0.92 -6.29 -8.96
C LEU A 23 -0.30 -6.08 -7.58
N HIS A 24 -0.43 -7.08 -6.69
CA HIS A 24 0.30 -7.11 -5.43
C HIS A 24 1.81 -7.16 -5.70
N ASP A 25 2.25 -8.06 -6.59
CA ASP A 25 3.66 -8.19 -6.95
C ASP A 25 4.18 -6.91 -7.64
N GLU A 26 3.37 -6.30 -8.50
CA GLU A 26 3.70 -5.03 -9.16
C GLU A 26 3.91 -3.88 -8.17
N ILE A 27 3.00 -3.68 -7.21
CA ILE A 27 3.16 -2.61 -6.22
C ILE A 27 4.32 -2.90 -5.26
N GLU A 28 4.57 -4.16 -4.91
CA GLU A 28 5.72 -4.54 -4.09
C GLU A 28 7.04 -4.22 -4.80
N ALA A 29 7.13 -4.53 -6.10
CA ALA A 29 8.28 -4.20 -6.93
C ALA A 29 8.46 -2.68 -7.09
N LEU A 30 7.36 -1.92 -7.22
CA LEU A 30 7.38 -0.47 -7.33
C LEU A 30 7.88 0.21 -6.05
N LEU A 31 7.39 -0.23 -4.88
CA LEU A 31 7.73 0.38 -3.58
C LEU A 31 9.06 -0.13 -3.02
N ARG A 32 9.48 -1.33 -3.41
CA ARG A 32 10.71 -2.01 -2.98
C ARG A 32 10.83 -2.07 -1.46
N LEU A 33 9.78 -2.45 -0.73
CA LEU A 33 9.73 -2.32 0.74
C LEU A 33 10.83 -3.13 1.47
N GLY A 34 11.32 -4.22 0.88
CA GLY A 34 12.44 -5.01 1.41
C GLY A 34 13.85 -4.49 1.06
N ALA A 35 13.96 -3.49 0.18
CA ALA A 35 15.25 -2.90 -0.19
C ALA A 35 15.70 -1.82 0.81
N PRO A 36 17.01 -1.51 0.91
CA PRO A 36 17.50 -0.44 1.78
C PRO A 36 16.67 0.83 1.66
N MET A 37 16.21 1.40 2.76
CA MET A 37 15.20 2.47 2.77
C MET A 37 15.78 3.81 3.23
N PRO A 38 16.33 4.65 2.33
CA PRO A 38 16.67 6.03 2.65
C PRO A 38 15.45 6.84 3.06
N LEU A 39 15.65 7.86 3.92
CA LEU A 39 14.57 8.71 4.41
C LEU A 39 13.80 9.41 3.26
N ALA A 40 14.50 9.80 2.19
CA ALA A 40 13.88 10.38 1.01
C ALA A 40 12.89 9.41 0.32
N ARG A 41 13.25 8.13 0.13
CA ARG A 41 12.32 7.14 -0.43
C ARG A 41 11.16 6.89 0.52
N TYR A 42 11.47 6.71 1.81
CA TYR A 42 10.45 6.50 2.83
C TYR A 42 9.40 7.62 2.83
N GLY A 43 9.87 8.88 2.85
CA GLY A 43 8.99 10.04 2.85
C GLY A 43 8.09 10.11 1.62
N ARG A 44 8.58 9.74 0.44
CA ARG A 44 7.76 9.66 -0.78
C ARG A 44 6.71 8.54 -0.73
N ILE A 45 7.07 7.38 -0.18
CA ILE A 45 6.13 6.28 0.02
C ILE A 45 5.02 6.69 0.99
N LEU A 46 5.41 7.26 2.14
CA LEU A 46 4.48 7.77 3.14
C LEU A 46 3.56 8.84 2.57
N ARG A 47 4.10 9.78 1.78
CA ARG A 47 3.34 10.80 1.07
C ARG A 47 2.33 10.19 0.11
N GLY A 48 2.72 9.23 -0.73
CA GLY A 48 1.79 8.58 -1.65
C GLY A 48 0.63 7.88 -0.94
N PHE A 49 0.89 7.17 0.16
CA PHE A 49 -0.17 6.58 0.97
C PHE A 49 -1.07 7.65 1.61
N HIS A 50 -0.51 8.73 2.16
CA HIS A 50 -1.30 9.83 2.70
C HIS A 50 -2.24 10.43 1.64
N GLU A 51 -1.70 10.77 0.47
CA GLU A 51 -2.45 11.40 -0.62
C GLU A 51 -3.56 10.48 -1.16
N PHE A 52 -3.32 9.17 -1.21
CA PHE A 52 -4.34 8.18 -1.59
C PHE A 52 -5.41 8.01 -0.50
N LEU A 53 -5.01 7.75 0.74
CA LEU A 53 -5.90 7.37 1.84
C LEU A 53 -6.89 8.49 2.18
N GLN A 54 -6.46 9.76 2.16
CA GLN A 54 -7.35 10.86 2.51
C GLN A 54 -8.57 10.98 1.58
N LEU A 55 -8.44 10.55 0.32
CA LEU A 55 -9.51 10.50 -0.68
C LEU A 55 -10.27 9.18 -0.59
N TRP A 56 -9.52 8.06 -0.57
CA TRP A 56 -10.06 6.71 -0.61
C TRP A 56 -10.92 6.39 0.63
N GLU A 57 -10.49 6.77 1.84
CA GLU A 57 -11.23 6.46 3.07
C GLU A 57 -12.62 7.09 3.08
N GLN A 58 -12.77 8.29 2.51
CA GLN A 58 -14.07 8.97 2.41
C GLN A 58 -15.02 8.20 1.48
N ARG A 59 -14.51 7.70 0.35
CA ARG A 59 -15.29 6.92 -0.62
C ARG A 59 -15.71 5.58 -0.04
N VAL A 60 -14.80 4.87 0.64
CA VAL A 60 -15.11 3.60 1.31
C VAL A 60 -16.16 3.81 2.40
N ARG A 61 -15.98 4.83 3.25
CA ARG A 61 -16.97 5.17 4.28
C ARG A 61 -18.37 5.40 3.71
N HIS A 62 -18.47 6.07 2.57
CA HIS A 62 -19.74 6.35 1.92
C HIS A 62 -20.39 5.08 1.36
N ALA A 63 -19.60 4.20 0.74
CA ALA A 63 -20.04 2.96 0.13
C ALA A 63 -20.44 1.87 1.15
N LEU A 64 -19.91 1.94 2.37
CA LEU A 64 -20.25 1.00 3.44
C LEU A 64 -21.66 1.26 4.00
N PRO A 65 -22.40 0.20 4.37
CA PRO A 65 -23.60 0.31 5.19
C PRO A 65 -23.36 1.12 6.45
N GLU A 66 -24.37 1.87 6.90
CA GLU A 66 -24.25 2.73 8.08
C GLU A 66 -23.84 1.96 9.34
N SER A 67 -24.29 0.72 9.48
CA SER A 67 -23.90 -0.17 10.58
C SER A 67 -22.41 -0.50 10.63
N LEU A 68 -21.70 -0.46 9.50
CA LEU A 68 -20.26 -0.75 9.41
C LEU A 68 -19.38 0.51 9.51
N ARG A 69 -19.98 1.70 9.47
CA ARG A 69 -19.25 2.98 9.52
C ARG A 69 -18.43 3.16 10.80
N PRO A 70 -18.94 2.89 12.02
CA PRO A 70 -18.14 2.98 13.24
C PRO A 70 -16.98 1.99 13.27
N TRP A 71 -17.21 0.77 12.77
CA TRP A 71 -16.15 -0.25 12.64
C TRP A 71 -15.03 0.23 11.71
N PHE A 72 -15.37 0.84 10.57
CA PHE A 72 -14.39 1.40 9.65
C PHE A 72 -13.66 2.62 10.22
N ASP A 73 -14.37 3.53 10.91
CA ASP A 73 -13.76 4.74 11.48
C ASP A 73 -12.64 4.41 12.48
N ALA A 74 -12.82 3.36 13.28
CA ALA A 74 -11.80 2.87 14.20
C ALA A 74 -10.55 2.27 13.53
N ARG A 75 -10.59 2.10 12.20
CA ARG A 75 -9.56 1.42 11.38
C ARG A 75 -8.85 2.35 10.40
N ARG A 76 -9.25 3.63 10.34
CA ARG A 76 -8.67 4.63 9.46
C ARG A 76 -7.17 4.82 9.74
N ARG A 77 -6.39 4.97 8.67
CA ARG A 77 -4.93 5.09 8.69
C ARG A 77 -4.44 6.43 8.16
N ALA A 78 -5.26 7.19 7.42
CA ALA A 78 -4.88 8.53 6.97
C ALA A 78 -4.37 9.44 8.11
N PRO A 79 -4.96 9.43 9.33
CA PRO A 79 -4.44 10.21 10.45
C PRO A 79 -3.02 9.81 10.88
N PHE A 80 -2.66 8.52 10.80
CA PHE A 80 -1.30 8.07 11.12
C PHE A 80 -0.29 8.57 10.09
N ALA A 81 -0.63 8.51 8.79
CA ALA A 81 0.24 9.01 7.74
C ALA A 81 0.43 10.54 7.85
N ALA A 82 -0.64 11.28 8.15
CA ALA A 82 -0.55 12.72 8.40
C ALA A 82 0.38 13.05 9.58
N ARG A 83 0.24 12.31 10.70
CA ARG A 83 1.10 12.48 11.88
C ARG A 83 2.57 12.26 11.54
N ASP A 84 2.90 11.22 10.80
CA ASP A 84 4.28 10.91 10.42
C ASP A 84 4.87 11.97 9.48
N LEU A 85 4.09 12.47 8.52
CA LEU A 85 4.51 13.55 7.63
C LEU A 85 4.87 14.82 8.42
N THR A 86 4.03 15.18 9.41
CA THR A 86 4.30 16.31 10.31
C THR A 86 5.52 16.07 11.18
N ALA A 87 5.62 14.90 11.84
CA ALA A 87 6.72 14.57 12.74
C ALA A 87 8.08 14.62 12.05
N LEU A 88 8.13 14.24 10.77
CA LEU A 88 9.34 14.21 9.96
C LEU A 88 9.56 15.49 9.13
N ALA A 89 8.69 16.49 9.27
CA ALA A 89 8.70 17.73 8.48
C ALA A 89 8.84 17.47 6.96
N LEU A 90 8.16 16.43 6.46
CA LEU A 90 8.30 16.02 5.07
C LEU A 90 7.58 17.00 4.14
N PRO A 91 8.22 17.42 3.03
CA PRO A 91 7.63 18.39 2.13
C PRO A 91 6.40 17.82 1.43
N ASP A 92 5.58 18.73 0.91
CA ASP A 92 4.53 18.38 -0.03
C ASP A 92 5.09 17.88 -1.35
N ASP A 93 4.30 17.05 -2.05
CA ASP A 93 4.62 16.54 -3.38
C ASP A 93 3.41 16.77 -4.31
N PRO A 94 3.37 17.91 -5.03
CA PRO A 94 2.24 18.25 -5.90
C PRO A 94 2.02 17.22 -7.02
N ALA A 95 3.08 16.58 -7.52
CA ALA A 95 2.98 15.56 -8.55
C ALA A 95 2.31 14.29 -8.00
N MET A 96 2.72 13.83 -6.82
CA MET A 96 2.07 12.73 -6.12
C MET A 96 0.60 13.02 -5.81
N ARG A 97 0.31 14.23 -5.33
CA ARG A 97 -1.07 14.67 -5.05
C ARG A 97 -1.93 14.67 -6.30
N ALA A 98 -1.40 15.17 -7.43
CA ALA A 98 -2.10 15.15 -8.71
C ALA A 98 -2.36 13.71 -9.18
N ALA A 99 -1.36 12.83 -9.08
CA ALA A 99 -1.49 11.41 -9.41
C ALA A 99 -2.54 10.70 -8.54
N ALA A 100 -2.52 10.93 -7.22
CA ALA A 100 -3.52 10.37 -6.29
C ALA A 100 -4.95 10.82 -6.61
N ARG A 101 -5.14 12.08 -7.02
CA ARG A 101 -6.45 12.60 -7.44
C ARG A 101 -6.89 11.99 -8.77
N ALA A 102 -5.98 11.92 -9.75
CA ALA A 102 -6.27 11.34 -11.05
C ALA A 102 -6.65 9.86 -10.92
N SER A 103 -5.97 9.10 -10.06
CA SER A 103 -6.20 7.67 -9.88
C SER A 103 -7.58 7.32 -9.30
N GLN A 104 -8.26 8.27 -8.65
CA GLN A 104 -9.61 8.05 -8.10
C GLN A 104 -10.63 7.65 -9.17
N HIS A 105 -10.40 8.01 -10.43
CA HIS A 105 -11.28 7.62 -11.54
C HIS A 105 -11.37 6.09 -11.74
N ARG A 106 -10.39 5.31 -11.25
CA ARG A 106 -10.40 3.83 -11.29
C ARG A 106 -11.39 3.22 -10.31
N LEU A 107 -11.62 3.87 -9.17
CA LEU A 107 -12.33 3.30 -8.04
C LEU A 107 -13.85 3.29 -8.29
N ARG A 108 -14.43 2.11 -8.47
CA ARG A 108 -15.88 1.89 -8.45
C ARG A 108 -16.26 1.21 -7.14
N LEU A 109 -16.82 2.00 -6.22
CA LEU A 109 -17.21 1.57 -4.87
C LEU A 109 -18.72 1.71 -4.72
N ASP A 110 -19.45 1.09 -5.64
CA ASP A 110 -20.89 1.33 -5.81
C ASP A 110 -21.74 0.38 -4.94
N THR A 111 -21.11 -0.64 -4.35
CA THR A 111 -21.78 -1.64 -3.49
C THR A 111 -20.94 -1.95 -2.24
N PRO A 112 -21.57 -2.47 -1.16
CA PRO A 112 -20.84 -2.96 0.01
C PRO A 112 -19.77 -4.01 -0.33
N ALA A 113 -20.07 -4.93 -1.26
CA ALA A 113 -19.11 -5.94 -1.72
C ALA A 113 -17.87 -5.30 -2.38
N ALA A 114 -18.07 -4.28 -3.23
CA ALA A 114 -16.99 -3.52 -3.82
C ALA A 114 -16.14 -2.80 -2.77
N ALA A 115 -16.77 -2.17 -1.77
CA ALA A 115 -16.06 -1.53 -0.66
C ALA A 115 -15.21 -2.53 0.14
N LEU A 116 -15.74 -3.73 0.42
CA LEU A 116 -15.02 -4.80 1.13
C LEU A 116 -13.85 -5.35 0.32
N GLY A 117 -14.01 -5.52 -1.00
CA GLY A 117 -12.90 -5.88 -1.89
C GLY A 117 -11.80 -4.82 -1.91
N SER A 118 -12.16 -3.54 -1.90
CA SER A 118 -11.19 -2.45 -1.80
C SER A 118 -10.48 -2.42 -0.44
N LEU A 119 -11.23 -2.62 0.66
CA LEU A 119 -10.68 -2.74 2.01
C LEU A 119 -9.67 -3.88 2.14
N TYR A 120 -9.91 -5.02 1.48
CA TYR A 120 -8.98 -6.16 1.49
C TYR A 120 -7.56 -5.75 1.11
N VAL A 121 -7.41 -4.87 0.12
CA VAL A 121 -6.10 -4.39 -0.33
C VAL A 121 -5.38 -3.63 0.78
N LEU A 122 -6.05 -2.66 1.40
CA LEU A 122 -5.41 -1.78 2.39
C LEU A 122 -5.25 -2.48 3.75
N GLU A 123 -6.24 -3.25 4.19
CA GLU A 123 -6.17 -4.06 5.42
C GLU A 123 -5.10 -5.15 5.30
N GLY A 124 -4.89 -5.74 4.11
CA GLY A 124 -3.81 -6.68 3.83
C GLY A 124 -2.43 -6.03 3.78
N SER A 125 -2.33 -4.83 3.18
CA SER A 125 -1.06 -4.08 3.05
C SER A 125 -0.42 -3.71 4.39
N ALA A 126 -1.23 -3.63 5.44
CA ALA A 126 -0.81 -3.40 6.81
C ALA A 126 0.26 -4.37 7.32
N LEU A 127 0.29 -5.59 6.78
CA LEU A 127 1.21 -6.64 7.21
C LEU A 127 2.65 -6.39 6.72
N GLY A 128 2.84 -5.68 5.60
CA GLY A 128 4.17 -5.32 5.09
C GLY A 128 4.91 -4.33 5.98
N GLY A 129 4.19 -3.54 6.78
CA GLY A 129 4.77 -2.58 7.73
C GLY A 129 5.60 -3.23 8.85
N GLN A 130 5.37 -4.51 9.13
CA GLN A 130 6.13 -5.27 10.13
C GLN A 130 7.59 -5.51 9.72
N VAL A 131 7.87 -5.54 8.42
CA VAL A 131 9.25 -5.65 7.89
C VAL A 131 9.89 -4.27 7.80
N LEU A 132 9.13 -3.26 7.40
CA LEU A 132 9.64 -1.91 7.20
C LEU A 132 10.00 -1.20 8.51
N THR A 133 9.18 -1.34 9.56
CA THR A 133 9.36 -0.60 10.81
C THR A 133 10.70 -0.92 11.51
N PRO A 134 11.12 -2.20 11.66
CA PRO A 134 12.44 -2.52 12.22
C PRO A 134 13.60 -1.94 11.39
N MET A 135 13.47 -1.93 10.05
CA MET A 135 14.49 -1.36 9.18
C MET A 135 14.62 0.17 9.35
N LEU A 136 13.49 0.87 9.50
CA LEU A 136 13.47 2.32 9.75
C LEU A 136 14.04 2.66 11.12
N GLN A 137 13.70 1.88 12.15
CA GLN A 137 14.29 2.02 13.48
C GLN A 137 15.81 1.84 13.43
N ALA A 138 16.30 0.76 12.81
CA ALA A 138 17.72 0.43 12.80
C ALA A 138 18.57 1.44 12.01
N ARG A 139 18.03 2.03 10.94
CA ARG A 139 18.78 2.96 10.08
C ARG A 139 18.64 4.43 10.47
N HIS A 140 17.47 4.82 10.95
CA HIS A 140 17.09 6.24 11.14
C HIS A 140 16.60 6.55 12.55
N GLY A 141 16.48 5.55 13.44
CA GLY A 141 15.98 5.74 14.80
C GLY A 141 14.49 6.08 14.89
N LEU A 142 13.71 5.88 13.81
CA LEU A 142 12.29 6.24 13.77
C LEU A 142 11.42 5.25 14.55
N THR A 143 10.51 5.77 15.37
CA THR A 143 9.59 5.01 16.23
C THR A 143 8.13 5.25 15.83
N PRO A 144 7.15 4.49 16.35
CA PRO A 144 5.73 4.75 16.08
C PRO A 144 5.28 6.15 16.49
N GLU A 145 5.88 6.71 17.53
CA GLU A 145 5.65 8.06 18.05
C GLU A 145 6.30 9.13 17.16
N HIS A 146 7.36 8.76 16.44
CA HIS A 146 8.14 9.67 15.60
C HIS A 146 8.44 9.05 14.23
N GLY A 147 7.46 9.17 13.32
CA GLY A 147 7.69 8.94 11.89
C GLY A 147 7.51 7.51 11.40
N THR A 148 6.87 6.61 12.16
CA THR A 148 6.45 5.28 11.64
C THR A 148 5.04 4.84 12.07
N ALA A 149 4.22 5.74 12.60
CA ALA A 149 2.84 5.46 13.02
C ALA A 149 2.04 4.69 11.96
N TYR A 150 2.14 5.08 10.70
CA TYR A 150 1.37 4.51 9.60
C TYR A 150 1.70 3.03 9.35
N PHE A 151 2.99 2.70 9.27
CA PHE A 151 3.45 1.33 9.01
C PHE A 151 3.45 0.47 10.27
N HIS A 152 3.60 1.08 11.45
CA HIS A 152 3.34 0.41 12.72
C HIS A 152 1.85 0.02 12.85
N GLY A 153 0.95 0.86 12.31
CA GLY A 153 -0.49 0.63 12.29
C GLY A 153 -1.05 0.54 13.72
N PHE A 154 -1.69 -0.58 14.03
CA PHE A 154 -2.30 -0.84 15.35
C PHE A 154 -1.39 -1.69 16.24
N GLY A 155 -0.09 -1.74 15.95
CA GLY A 155 0.90 -2.50 16.70
C GLY A 155 0.53 -3.97 16.83
N ALA A 156 0.56 -4.50 18.05
CA ALA A 156 0.23 -5.90 18.36
C ALA A 156 -1.20 -6.30 17.94
N ARG A 157 -2.12 -5.34 17.79
CA ARG A 157 -3.49 -5.61 17.33
C ARG A 157 -3.61 -5.79 15.82
N THR A 158 -2.62 -5.40 15.02
CA THR A 158 -2.70 -5.45 13.55
C THR A 158 -3.10 -6.83 13.04
N GLY A 159 -2.48 -7.89 13.57
CA GLY A 159 -2.82 -9.27 13.17
C GLY A 159 -4.24 -9.69 13.59
N ALA A 160 -4.71 -9.27 14.77
CA ALA A 160 -6.08 -9.54 15.22
C ALA A 160 -7.10 -8.78 14.36
N MET A 161 -6.84 -7.51 14.08
CA MET A 161 -7.70 -6.66 13.26
C MET A 161 -7.81 -7.15 11.82
N TRP A 162 -6.75 -7.76 11.27
CA TRP A 162 -6.81 -8.46 9.99
C TRP A 162 -7.71 -9.70 10.03
N ARG A 163 -7.63 -10.50 11.10
CA ARG A 163 -8.53 -11.65 11.28
C ARG A 163 -9.99 -11.23 11.40
N GLU A 164 -10.27 -10.20 12.18
CA GLU A 164 -11.61 -9.60 12.31
C GLU A 164 -12.15 -9.12 10.96
N PHE A 165 -11.33 -8.42 10.17
CA PHE A 165 -11.73 -7.98 8.84
C PHE A 165 -12.07 -9.17 7.93
N ARG A 166 -11.26 -10.23 7.94
CA ARG A 166 -11.51 -11.42 7.12
C ARG A 166 -12.86 -12.08 7.44
N GLN A 167 -13.20 -12.19 8.72
CA GLN A 167 -14.49 -12.71 9.16
C GLN A 167 -15.65 -11.79 8.73
N LEU A 168 -15.47 -10.48 8.88
CA LEU A 168 -16.47 -9.50 8.47
C LEU A 168 -16.69 -9.52 6.95
N ALA A 169 -15.62 -9.58 6.15
CA ALA A 169 -15.71 -9.60 4.70
C ALA A 169 -16.46 -10.85 4.22
N GLU A 170 -16.17 -12.02 4.81
CA GLU A 170 -16.88 -13.26 4.47
C GLU A 170 -18.38 -13.19 4.85
N ALA A 171 -18.70 -12.54 5.97
CA ALA A 171 -20.09 -12.39 6.44
C ALA A 171 -20.89 -11.31 5.70
N GLN A 172 -20.24 -10.26 5.18
CA GLN A 172 -20.90 -9.03 4.72
C GLN A 172 -20.77 -8.77 3.22
N ALA A 173 -19.88 -9.49 2.51
CA ALA A 173 -19.70 -9.25 1.07
C ALA A 173 -20.86 -9.73 0.21
N GLY A 174 -21.82 -10.48 0.76
CA GLY A 174 -22.87 -11.12 -0.02
C GLY A 174 -22.46 -12.52 -0.50
N ALA A 175 -23.46 -13.36 -0.76
CA ALA A 175 -23.24 -14.76 -1.11
C ALA A 175 -23.06 -14.97 -2.63
N ASP A 176 -23.60 -14.04 -3.43
CA ASP A 176 -23.85 -14.24 -4.85
C ASP A 176 -22.61 -13.97 -5.71
N GLU A 177 -22.60 -14.54 -6.92
CA GLU A 177 -21.49 -14.38 -7.85
C GLU A 177 -21.25 -12.92 -8.27
N ALA A 178 -22.33 -12.14 -8.39
CA ALA A 178 -22.26 -10.72 -8.73
C ALA A 178 -21.47 -9.91 -7.69
N ASP A 179 -21.71 -10.19 -6.41
CA ASP A 179 -21.04 -9.54 -5.28
C ASP A 179 -19.56 -9.92 -5.21
N ARG A 180 -19.27 -11.22 -5.30
CA ARG A 180 -17.88 -11.73 -5.34
C ARG A 180 -17.10 -11.12 -6.49
N ALA A 181 -17.73 -10.98 -7.66
CA ALA A 181 -17.13 -10.34 -8.82
C ALA A 181 -16.94 -8.82 -8.60
N ALA A 182 -17.90 -8.14 -7.96
CA ALA A 182 -17.77 -6.73 -7.61
C ALA A 182 -16.61 -6.48 -6.64
N ALA A 183 -16.48 -7.30 -5.60
CA ALA A 183 -15.37 -7.25 -4.66
C ALA A 183 -14.01 -7.44 -5.37
N CYS A 184 -13.90 -8.45 -6.25
CA CYS A 184 -12.68 -8.68 -7.02
C CYS A 184 -12.32 -7.49 -7.92
N ARG A 185 -13.30 -6.95 -8.67
CA ARG A 185 -13.08 -5.78 -9.53
C ARG A 185 -12.61 -4.57 -8.73
N ALA A 186 -13.24 -4.30 -7.59
CA ALA A 186 -12.87 -3.16 -6.75
C ALA A 186 -11.47 -3.34 -6.12
N ALA A 187 -11.10 -4.56 -5.71
CA ALA A 187 -9.76 -4.86 -5.20
C ALA A 187 -8.69 -4.61 -6.28
N VAL A 188 -8.92 -5.11 -7.50
CA VAL A 188 -8.07 -4.86 -8.67
C VAL A 188 -7.94 -3.36 -8.97
N GLN A 189 -9.06 -2.64 -9.00
CA GLN A 189 -9.07 -1.18 -9.23
C GLN A 189 -8.33 -0.42 -8.13
N THR A 190 -8.38 -0.91 -6.89
CA THR A 190 -7.67 -0.28 -5.76
C THR A 190 -6.17 -0.40 -5.91
N PHE A 191 -5.66 -1.59 -6.29
CA PHE A 191 -4.24 -1.73 -6.62
C PHE A 191 -3.84 -0.86 -7.80
N GLN A 192 -4.62 -0.85 -8.90
CA GLN A 192 -4.35 0.00 -10.05
C GLN A 192 -4.27 1.48 -9.66
N ALA A 193 -5.19 1.94 -8.81
CA ALA A 193 -5.19 3.33 -8.34
C ALA A 193 -3.98 3.64 -7.44
N LEU A 194 -3.54 2.69 -6.61
CA LEU A 194 -2.31 2.83 -5.84
C LEU A 194 -1.07 2.89 -6.74
N ILE A 195 -0.97 1.99 -7.73
CA ILE A 195 0.15 1.98 -8.70
C ILE A 195 0.22 3.31 -9.46
N GLU A 196 -0.91 3.82 -9.95
CA GLU A 196 -0.98 5.14 -10.59
C GLU A 196 -0.57 6.27 -9.65
N THR A 197 -0.99 6.19 -8.38
CA THR A 197 -0.57 7.16 -7.35
C THR A 197 0.95 7.17 -7.20
N PHE A 198 1.58 5.99 -7.18
CA PHE A 198 3.03 5.84 -7.00
C PHE A 198 3.85 5.96 -8.29
N ALA A 199 3.23 6.18 -9.46
CA ALA A 199 3.95 6.37 -10.71
C ALA A 199 5.06 7.45 -10.64
N PRO A 200 4.91 8.59 -9.94
CA PRO A 200 5.98 9.57 -9.78
C PRO A 200 7.22 9.05 -9.01
N VAL A 201 7.08 8.00 -8.20
CA VAL A 201 8.21 7.35 -7.50
C VAL A 201 9.10 6.60 -8.48
N GLY A 202 8.52 5.93 -9.47
CA GLY A 202 9.24 5.17 -10.50
C GLY A 202 10.09 6.07 -11.41
N HIS A 203 9.55 7.21 -11.84
CA HIS A 203 10.24 8.14 -12.74
C HIS A 203 11.47 8.78 -12.08
N ALA A 204 11.38 9.15 -10.81
CA ALA A 204 12.50 9.75 -10.09
C ALA A 204 13.66 8.78 -9.78
N ALA A 205 13.41 7.46 -9.80
CA ALA A 205 14.46 6.46 -9.68
C ALA A 205 15.28 6.32 -10.98
N SER A 206 14.69 6.68 -12.13
CA SER A 206 15.36 6.70 -13.44
C SER A 206 16.18 7.97 -13.68
N ASP A 207 15.90 9.06 -12.96
CA ASP A 207 16.59 10.36 -13.10
C ASP A 207 17.83 10.52 -12.19
N LEU A 208 18.20 9.50 -11.41
CA LEU A 208 19.46 9.51 -10.66
C LEU A 208 20.61 9.22 -11.64
N PRO A 209 21.63 10.09 -11.77
CA PRO A 209 22.77 9.80 -12.62
C PRO A 209 23.43 8.51 -12.14
N THR A 210 23.47 7.50 -13.02
CA THR A 210 24.30 6.31 -12.84
C THR A 210 25.71 6.79 -12.57
N ALA A 211 26.21 6.56 -11.36
CA ALA A 211 27.57 6.94 -10.97
C ALA A 211 28.53 6.40 -12.03
N THR A 212 29.06 7.30 -12.85
CA THR A 212 30.13 6.99 -13.79
C THR A 212 31.30 6.54 -12.93
N ALA A 213 31.64 5.25 -13.03
CA ALA A 213 32.86 4.72 -12.45
C ALA A 213 34.04 5.46 -13.09
N THR A 214 34.53 6.50 -12.43
CA THR A 214 35.87 7.03 -12.68
C THR A 214 36.85 5.99 -12.21
N SER A 215 37.40 5.23 -13.17
CA SER A 215 38.58 4.40 -12.98
C SER A 215 39.72 5.25 -12.42
N PRO A 216 40.46 4.80 -11.39
CA PRO A 216 41.67 5.47 -10.98
C PRO A 216 42.74 5.24 -12.05
N ASP A 217 43.15 6.32 -12.69
CA ASP A 217 44.37 6.41 -13.47
C ASP A 217 45.56 6.19 -12.53
N THR A 218 46.18 5.01 -12.59
CA THR A 218 47.45 4.72 -11.90
C THR A 218 48.56 5.49 -12.59
N GLY A 219 48.73 6.75 -12.20
CA GLY A 219 49.92 7.53 -12.46
C GLY A 219 51.11 6.93 -11.72
N ALA A 220 51.98 6.22 -12.46
CA ALA A 220 53.31 5.85 -12.00
C ALA A 220 54.29 6.99 -12.34
N ALA A 221 54.72 7.72 -11.31
CA ALA A 221 55.91 8.57 -11.30
C ALA A 221 56.41 8.59 -9.85
N GLY A 222 57.66 8.36 -9.48
CA GLY A 222 58.92 8.08 -10.17
C GLY A 222 60.00 8.07 -9.07
N ALA A 223 61.19 7.52 -9.32
CA ALA A 223 62.38 7.85 -8.53
C ALA A 223 63.67 7.50 -9.28
N THR A 224 64.46 8.55 -9.51
CA THR A 224 65.77 8.63 -10.15
C THR A 224 66.93 8.33 -9.20
N ALA A 225 68.07 7.96 -9.82
CA ALA A 225 69.46 8.26 -9.46
C ALA A 225 70.16 7.46 -8.33
N ARG A 226 71.12 6.60 -8.70
CA ARG A 226 72.56 6.94 -8.78
C ARG A 226 73.35 5.85 -9.48
#